data_AF-A0A1D2N0R6-F1
#
_entry.id   AF-A0A1D2N0R6-F1
#
_cell.length_a   1.000
_cell.length_b   1.000
_cell.length_c   1.000
_cell.angle_alpha   90.00
_cell.angle_beta   90.00
_cell.angle_gamma   90.00
#
_symmetry.space_group_name_H-M   'P 1'
#
loop_
_entity.id
_entity.type
_entity.pdbx_description
1 polymer ?
#
loop_
_entity_poly.entity_id
_entity_poly.type
_entity_poly.pdbx_seq_one_letter_code
_entity_poly.pdbx_strand_id
1 'polypeptide(L)'
;MGPRSTTGLGMKEARLRRIIFQDIIHGIANPAIRRSSRCGDVNCIAGPNVIRKSLHDFLSKIIRDSIHNSESSERNTITIQDVLYALKKYGRSLYGCDY
;
A
#
# COMPACT_ATOMS: atom_id res chain seq x y z
N MET A 1 -28.22 18.19 34.36
CA MET A 1 -26.99 18.02 33.56
C MET A 1 -26.03 17.19 34.39
N GLY A 2 -26.00 15.86 34.21
CA GLY A 2 -25.15 14.97 35.02
C GLY A 2 -23.82 14.66 34.31
N PRO A 3 -22.72 14.42 35.05
CA PRO A 3 -21.46 14.00 34.46
C PRO A 3 -21.60 12.54 34.00
N ARG A 4 -21.29 12.26 32.73
CA ARG A 4 -21.15 10.88 32.24
C ARG A 4 -19.69 10.54 32.10
N SER A 5 -19.05 10.25 33.22
CA SER A 5 -17.86 9.40 33.24
C SER A 5 -18.27 8.03 33.74
N THR A 6 -18.48 7.10 32.82
CA THR A 6 -18.36 5.67 33.13
C THR A 6 -17.49 5.05 32.05
N THR A 7 -16.19 5.06 32.32
CA THR A 7 -15.22 4.16 31.72
C THR A 7 -15.63 2.73 32.11
N GLY A 8 -16.60 2.17 31.39
CA GLY A 8 -16.97 0.78 31.50
C GLY A 8 -15.93 -0.05 30.76
N LEU A 9 -15.10 -0.77 31.50
CA LEU A 9 -14.23 -1.83 30.99
C LEU A 9 -15.10 -3.02 30.54
N GLY A 10 -15.92 -2.81 29.51
CA GLY A 10 -16.64 -3.84 28.80
C GLY A 10 -15.74 -4.41 27.73
N MET A 11 -15.04 -5.49 28.09
CA MET A 11 -14.37 -6.48 27.21
C MET A 11 -14.34 -6.07 25.73
N LYS A 12 -13.30 -5.33 25.32
CA LYS A 12 -12.88 -5.39 23.92
C LYS A 12 -12.34 -6.80 23.73
N GLU A 13 -13.21 -7.71 23.30
CA GLU A 13 -12.80 -9.04 22.87
C GLU A 13 -11.53 -8.89 22.04
N ALA A 14 -10.45 -9.51 22.49
CA ALA A 14 -9.26 -9.64 21.69
C ALA A 14 -9.70 -10.36 20.42
N ARG A 15 -9.86 -9.63 19.32
CA ARG A 15 -10.24 -10.20 18.03
C ARG A 15 -9.18 -11.25 17.70
N LEU A 16 -9.54 -12.50 17.92
CA LEU A 16 -8.80 -13.63 17.39
C LEU A 16 -8.73 -13.41 15.89
N ARG A 17 -7.52 -13.37 15.35
CA ARG A 17 -7.28 -13.18 13.92
C ARG A 17 -7.84 -14.40 13.20
N ARG A 18 -9.07 -14.29 12.70
CA ARG A 18 -9.58 -15.20 11.67
C ARG A 18 -8.72 -14.98 10.44
N ILE A 19 -7.96 -15.99 10.02
CA ILE A 19 -7.26 -15.97 8.74
C ILE A 19 -8.34 -16.11 7.67
N ILE A 20 -8.96 -14.99 7.31
CA ILE A 20 -9.84 -14.88 6.17
C ILE A 20 -8.94 -14.65 4.97
N PHE A 21 -9.15 -15.40 3.89
CA PHE A 21 -8.53 -15.12 2.60
C PHE A 21 -9.14 -13.81 2.08
N GLN A 22 -8.54 -12.69 2.51
CA GLN A 22 -8.96 -11.34 2.17
C GLN A 22 -8.00 -10.80 1.12
N ASP A 23 -8.49 -9.95 0.21
CA ASP A 23 -7.64 -9.32 -0.78
C ASP A 23 -6.45 -8.62 -0.12
N ILE A 24 -5.25 -8.86 -0.66
CA ILE A 24 -3.98 -8.32 -0.13
C ILE A 24 -4.04 -6.79 -0.01
N ILE A 25 -4.81 -6.12 -0.86
CA ILE A 25 -4.99 -4.66 -0.85
C ILE A 25 -5.67 -4.13 0.43
N HIS A 26 -6.52 -4.94 1.06
CA HIS A 26 -7.12 -4.61 2.37
C HIS A 26 -6.13 -4.79 3.53
N GLY A 27 -5.03 -5.51 3.30
CA GLY A 27 -3.88 -5.58 4.22
C GLY A 27 -3.23 -4.21 4.47
N ILE A 28 -3.42 -3.24 3.57
CA ILE A 28 -3.02 -1.86 3.81
C ILE A 28 -4.01 -1.22 4.80
N ALA A 29 -3.57 -1.14 6.05
CA ALA A 29 -4.38 -0.66 7.16
C ALA A 29 -4.73 0.83 7.01
N ASN A 30 -5.96 1.20 7.39
CA ASN A 30 -6.43 2.60 7.46
C ASN A 30 -5.44 3.56 8.18
N PRO A 31 -4.79 3.20 9.30
CA PRO A 31 -3.78 4.08 9.90
C PRO A 31 -2.55 4.34 9.03
N ALA A 32 -2.13 3.40 8.18
CA ALA A 32 -1.03 3.63 7.23
C ALA A 32 -1.42 4.65 6.15
N ILE A 33 -2.64 4.53 5.61
CA ILE A 33 -3.20 5.47 4.64
C ILE A 33 -3.28 6.88 5.23
N ARG A 34 -3.76 7.02 6.47
CA ARG A 34 -3.81 8.30 7.17
C ARG A 34 -2.42 8.90 7.37
N ARG A 35 -1.42 8.11 7.80
CA ARG A 35 -0.04 8.59 7.96
C ARG A 35 0.52 9.13 6.64
N SER A 36 0.38 8.36 5.55
CA SER A 36 0.80 8.80 4.21
C SER A 36 0.12 10.10 3.77
N SER A 37 -1.19 10.20 3.97
CA SER A 37 -1.97 11.40 3.64
C SER A 37 -1.48 12.62 4.42
N ARG A 38 -1.16 12.46 5.71
CA ARG A 38 -0.62 13.54 6.54
C ARG A 38 0.80 13.96 6.15
N CYS A 39 1.65 13.03 5.70
CA CYS A 39 2.95 13.39 5.11
C CYS A 39 2.80 14.23 3.84
N GLY A 40 1.70 14.07 3.10
CA GLY A 40 1.33 14.90 1.94
C GLY A 40 0.49 16.13 2.28
N ASP A 41 0.44 16.55 3.55
CA ASP A 41 -0.35 17.71 4.04
C ASP A 41 -1.87 17.61 3.76
N VAL A 42 -2.39 16.39 3.60
CA VAL A 42 -3.81 16.17 3.32
C VAL A 42 -4.63 16.28 4.61
N ASN A 43 -5.56 17.24 4.65
CA ASN A 43 -6.40 17.45 5.82
C ASN A 43 -7.54 16.41 5.95
N CYS A 44 -8.22 16.08 4.85
CA CYS A 44 -9.32 15.11 4.82
C CYS A 44 -9.22 14.19 3.59
N ILE A 45 -9.64 12.94 3.75
CA ILE A 45 -9.67 11.92 2.69
C ILE A 45 -11.10 11.40 2.51
N ALA A 46 -11.54 11.27 1.25
CA ALA A 46 -12.91 10.84 0.92
C ALA A 46 -13.20 9.37 1.35
N GLY A 47 -12.16 8.53 1.42
CA GLY A 47 -12.28 7.16 1.92
C GLY A 47 -11.02 6.33 1.62
N PRO A 48 -10.73 5.28 2.41
CA PRO A 48 -9.51 4.49 2.27
C PRO A 48 -9.47 3.63 1.00
N ASN A 49 -10.64 3.30 0.44
CA ASN A 49 -10.74 2.45 -0.75
C ASN A 49 -10.24 3.15 -2.03
N VAL A 50 -10.38 4.48 -2.11
CA VAL A 50 -9.90 5.26 -3.26
C VAL A 50 -8.37 5.18 -3.37
N ILE A 51 -7.69 5.32 -2.23
CA ILE A 51 -6.23 5.26 -2.16
C ILE A 51 -5.74 3.83 -2.43
N ARG A 52 -6.43 2.82 -1.91
CA ARG A 52 -6.15 1.41 -2.21
C ARG A 52 -6.23 1.11 -3.71
N LYS A 53 -7.31 1.57 -4.38
CA LYS A 53 -7.47 1.38 -5.82
C LYS A 53 -6.35 2.07 -6.60
N SER A 54 -6.08 3.34 -6.28
CA SER A 54 -4.99 4.08 -6.94
C SER A 54 -3.63 3.42 -6.76
N LEU A 55 -3.35 2.85 -5.58
CA LEU A 55 -2.10 2.14 -5.33
C LEU A 55 -2.03 0.84 -6.12
N HIS A 56 -3.12 0.08 -6.17
CA HIS A 56 -3.22 -1.14 -6.96
C HIS A 56 -2.98 -0.85 -8.45
N ASP A 57 -3.60 0.18 -8.99
CA ASP A 57 -3.45 0.57 -10.40
C ASP A 57 -2.02 1.01 -10.72
N PHE A 58 -1.38 1.72 -9.79
CA PHE A 58 0.03 2.12 -9.91
C PHE A 58 0.96 0.90 -9.91
N LEU A 59 0.83 0.02 -8.91
CA LEU A 59 1.68 -1.18 -8.80
C LEU A 59 1.46 -2.13 -9.97
N SER A 60 0.22 -2.30 -10.43
CA SER A 60 -0.10 -3.13 -11.59
C SER A 60 0.63 -2.66 -12.85
N LYS A 61 0.77 -1.35 -13.05
CA LYS A 61 1.51 -0.79 -14.20
C LYS A 61 2.99 -1.08 -14.10
N ILE A 62 3.61 -0.79 -12.94
CA ILE A 62 5.05 -1.00 -12.74
C ILE A 62 5.39 -2.49 -12.85
N ILE A 63 4.65 -3.38 -12.20
CA ILE A 63 4.92 -4.82 -12.19
C ILE A 63 4.81 -5.40 -13.60
N ARG A 64 3.82 -4.99 -14.40
CA ARG A 64 3.70 -5.45 -15.80
C ARG A 64 4.93 -5.07 -16.63
N ASP A 65 5.39 -3.84 -16.52
CA ASP A 65 6.57 -3.38 -17.24
C ASP A 65 7.86 -4.04 -16.73
N SER A 66 7.96 -4.30 -15.41
CA SER A 66 9.09 -5.04 -14.84
C SER A 66 9.13 -6.49 -15.34
N ILE A 67 7.99 -7.17 -15.42
CA ILE A 67 7.89 -8.54 -15.95
C ILE A 67 8.31 -8.55 -17.42
N HIS A 68 7.81 -7.60 -18.21
CA HIS A 68 8.18 -7.47 -19.61
C HIS A 68 9.70 -7.31 -19.82
N ASN A 69 10.36 -6.52 -18.97
CA ASN A 69 11.82 -6.33 -19.02
C ASN A 69 12.58 -7.62 -18.67
N SER A 70 12.10 -8.38 -17.68
CA SER A 70 12.71 -9.67 -17.33
C SER A 70 12.49 -10.73 -18.41
N GLU A 71 11.31 -10.77 -19.04
CA GLU A 71 11.00 -11.67 -20.16
C GLU A 71 11.84 -11.35 -21.40
N SER A 72 12.03 -10.05 -21.71
CA SER A 72 12.93 -9.61 -22.79
C SER A 72 14.38 -10.05 -22.58
N SER A 73 14.76 -10.41 -21.35
CA SER A 73 16.09 -10.88 -20.98
C SER A 73 16.13 -12.39 -20.71
N GLU A 74 15.04 -13.13 -21.00
CA GLU A 74 14.90 -14.58 -20.79
C GLU A 74 15.13 -15.01 -19.32
N ARG A 75 14.82 -14.12 -18.36
CA ARG A 75 15.00 -14.35 -16.91
C ARG A 75 13.64 -14.56 -16.23
N ASN A 76 13.54 -15.60 -15.40
CA ASN A 76 12.37 -15.85 -14.54
C ASN A 76 12.42 -15.08 -13.21
N THR A 77 13.51 -14.35 -12.96
CA THR A 77 13.73 -13.59 -11.73
C THR A 77 13.74 -12.10 -12.04
N ILE A 78 12.83 -11.37 -11.40
CA ILE A 78 12.78 -9.91 -11.48
C ILE A 78 13.94 -9.35 -10.66
N THR A 79 14.79 -8.57 -11.30
CA THR A 79 15.91 -7.87 -10.67
C THR A 79 15.53 -6.43 -10.33
N ILE A 80 16.37 -5.77 -9.51
CA ILE A 80 16.18 -4.35 -9.17
C ILE A 80 16.22 -3.48 -10.43
N GLN A 81 17.12 -3.80 -11.36
CA GLN A 81 17.26 -3.07 -12.62
C GLN A 81 15.96 -3.07 -13.43
N ASP A 82 15.27 -4.21 -13.51
CA ASP A 82 14.00 -4.32 -14.25
C ASP A 82 12.93 -3.35 -13.71
N VAL A 83 12.88 -3.17 -12.37
CA VAL A 83 12.00 -2.22 -11.69
C VAL A 83 12.45 -0.78 -11.88
N LEU A 84 13.76 -0.49 -11.81
CA LEU A 84 14.30 0.84 -12.05
C LEU A 84 14.01 1.32 -13.48
N TYR A 85 14.14 0.43 -14.47
CA TYR A 85 13.78 0.73 -15.85
C TYR A 85 12.28 1.01 -16.01
N ALA A 86 11.42 0.20 -15.41
CA ALA A 86 9.96 0.44 -15.43
C ALA A 86 9.61 1.79 -14.79
N LEU A 87 10.20 2.12 -13.64
CA LEU A 87 10.00 3.40 -12.96
C LEU A 87 10.52 4.59 -13.77
N LYS A 88 11.68 4.46 -14.42
CA LYS A 88 12.27 5.49 -15.29
C LYS A 88 11.38 5.81 -16.49
N LYS A 89 10.74 4.79 -17.08
CA LYS A 89 9.78 4.94 -18.19
C LYS A 89 8.58 5.83 -17.84
N TYR A 90 8.12 5.80 -16.60
CA TYR A 90 7.04 6.66 -16.09
C TYR A 90 7.52 7.96 -15.43
N GLY A 91 8.80 8.31 -15.54
CA GLY A 91 9.36 9.53 -14.95
C GLY A 91 9.46 9.50 -13.42
N ARG A 92 9.55 8.31 -12.81
CA ARG A 92 9.61 8.11 -11.35
C ARG A 92 10.93 7.45 -10.92
N SER A 93 12.06 8.03 -11.32
CA SER A 93 13.39 7.46 -10.99
C SER A 93 13.59 7.33 -9.47
N LEU A 94 14.02 6.14 -9.06
CA LEU A 94 14.36 5.80 -7.67
C LEU A 94 15.88 5.73 -7.54
N TYR A 95 16.42 6.35 -6.48
CA TYR A 95 17.86 6.38 -6.20
C TYR A 95 18.17 5.57 -4.94
N GLY A 96 19.39 5.03 -4.84
CA GLY A 96 19.87 4.30 -3.65
C GLY A 96 19.51 2.81 -3.61
N CYS A 97 19.07 2.23 -4.73
CA CYS A 97 18.76 0.80 -4.85
C CYS A 97 19.76 0.02 -5.73
N ASP A 98 20.80 0.67 -6.26
CA ASP A 98 21.77 0.11 -7.22
C ASP A 98 23.00 -0.54 -6.53
N TYR A 99 22.77 -1.42 -5.54
CA TYR A 99 23.84 -2.15 -4.83
C TYR A 99 24.06 -3.55 -5.40
#